data_AF-A0A3G8WUS8-F1
#
_entry.id   AF-A0A3G8WUS8-F1
#
_cell.length_a   1.000
_cell.length_b   1.000
_cell.length_c   1.000
_cell.angle_alpha   90.00
_cell.angle_beta   90.00
_cell.angle_gamma   90.00
#
_symmetry.space_group_name_H-M   'P 1'
#
loop_
_entity.id
_entity.type
_entity.pdbx_description
1 polymer ?
#
loop_
_entity_poly.entity_id
_entity_poly.type
_entity_poly.pdbx_seq_one_letter_code
_entity_poly.pdbx_strand_id
1 'polypeptide(L)'
;MNLNNLENLKSEMKALGFSKELQEKMEDNMKANLPEFVLKDQINGYKGQIDLNLYFKQSGQSENYYLNKYDVALNEGKPLEAGQKYLVISPSETAGKNNVFKRENVAEAIEVFKKHTGNAELSVGKDAAHKTRLATMEEGKINYVDKEFGRIFRNPPLPQTIWVERGKGFTASQSVNLIEGRAVYREDMLTQGGLPYKAWMKLDLDGPRDRHMNFNMNQYHDPSYGFNLKEVLDKFNIKELENPKEREKLEAQLKNGDRASITVEKNGEQVKLQVEAVPRYSQLNMFAGNGRAEKREQFLKETSINKAVTKSKGKEVSANQGLGV
;
A
#
# COMPACT_ATOMS: atom_id res chain seq x y z
N MET A 1 26.72 -17.16 12.23
CA MET A 1 26.08 -16.17 11.33
C MET A 1 27.05 -15.82 10.21
N ASN A 2 26.62 -15.93 8.96
CA ASN A 2 27.41 -15.57 7.79
C ASN A 2 27.41 -14.03 7.56
N LEU A 3 28.57 -13.39 7.67
CA LEU A 3 28.71 -11.93 7.51
C LEU A 3 28.44 -11.44 6.08
N ASN A 4 28.83 -12.20 5.05
CA ASN A 4 28.53 -11.84 3.66
C ASN A 4 27.02 -11.86 3.41
N ASN A 5 26.31 -12.82 3.99
CA ASN A 5 24.85 -12.87 3.91
C ASN A 5 24.20 -11.69 4.64
N LEU A 6 24.71 -11.30 5.82
CA LEU A 6 24.22 -10.13 6.54
C LEU A 6 24.38 -8.83 5.71
N GLU A 7 25.55 -8.59 5.11
CA GLU A 7 25.78 -7.41 4.28
C GLU A 7 24.87 -7.37 3.05
N ASN A 8 24.70 -8.52 2.39
CA ASN A 8 23.76 -8.65 1.27
C ASN A 8 22.33 -8.35 1.71
N LEU A 9 21.87 -8.95 2.80
CA LEU A 9 20.49 -8.77 3.29
C LEU A 9 20.21 -7.32 3.71
N LYS A 10 21.19 -6.60 4.28
CA LYS A 10 21.09 -5.15 4.51
C LYS A 10 20.93 -4.37 3.21
N SER A 11 21.73 -4.69 2.20
CA SER A 11 21.64 -4.07 0.87
C SER A 11 20.27 -4.33 0.21
N GLU A 12 19.77 -5.55 0.31
CA GLU A 12 18.44 -5.94 -0.19
C GLU A 12 17.32 -5.17 0.54
N MET A 13 17.37 -5.11 1.87
CA MET A 13 16.40 -4.34 2.66
C MET A 13 16.43 -2.86 2.31
N LYS A 14 17.62 -2.30 2.10
CA LYS A 14 17.80 -0.90 1.67
C LYS A 14 17.21 -0.67 0.28
N ALA A 15 17.44 -1.59 -0.67
CA ALA A 15 16.90 -1.50 -2.03
C ALA A 15 15.36 -1.56 -2.04
N LEU A 16 14.78 -2.35 -1.13
CA LEU A 16 13.33 -2.43 -0.93
C LEU A 16 12.75 -1.25 -0.13
N GLY A 17 13.60 -0.34 0.35
CA GLY A 17 13.18 0.88 1.06
C GLY A 17 12.86 0.68 2.55
N PHE A 18 13.30 -0.41 3.17
CA PHE A 18 13.12 -0.62 4.60
C PHE A 18 14.10 0.20 5.44
N SER A 19 13.63 0.68 6.60
CA SER A 19 14.37 1.59 7.47
C SER A 19 15.65 0.99 8.03
N LYS A 20 16.59 1.85 8.44
CA LYS A 20 17.82 1.42 9.12
C LYS A 20 17.51 0.68 10.43
N GLU A 21 16.49 1.10 11.16
CA GLU A 21 16.06 0.46 12.41
C GLU A 21 15.62 -0.99 12.17
N LEU A 22 14.85 -1.26 11.09
CA LEU A 22 14.50 -2.63 10.73
C LEU A 22 15.72 -3.48 10.36
N GLN A 23 16.72 -2.88 9.69
CA GLN A 23 17.97 -3.57 9.35
C GLN A 23 18.78 -3.94 10.60
N GLU A 24 18.81 -3.05 11.60
CA GLU A 24 19.45 -3.31 12.90
C GLU A 24 18.72 -4.42 13.66
N LYS A 25 17.38 -4.37 13.71
CA LYS A 25 16.55 -5.46 14.29
C LYS A 25 16.76 -6.79 13.58
N MET A 26 16.86 -6.80 12.25
CA MET A 26 17.15 -8.00 11.46
C MET A 26 18.49 -8.62 11.86
N GLU A 27 19.52 -7.78 11.97
CA GLU A 27 20.86 -8.21 12.38
C GLU A 27 20.87 -8.82 13.78
N ASP A 28 20.17 -8.20 14.74
CA ASP A 28 20.08 -8.70 16.11
C ASP A 28 19.41 -10.08 16.18
N ASN A 29 18.34 -10.29 15.39
CA ASN A 29 17.69 -11.60 15.31
C ASN A 29 18.59 -12.67 14.66
N MET A 30 19.37 -12.29 13.64
CA MET A 30 20.38 -13.19 13.04
C MET A 30 21.51 -13.52 14.02
N LYS A 31 22.00 -12.55 14.81
CA LYS A 31 23.01 -12.78 15.87
C LYS A 31 22.49 -13.70 16.97
N ALA A 32 21.20 -13.61 17.28
CA ALA A 32 20.52 -14.52 18.21
C ALA A 32 20.27 -15.93 17.63
N ASN A 33 20.65 -16.19 16.37
CA ASN A 33 20.45 -17.45 15.65
C ASN A 33 18.99 -17.95 15.66
N LEU A 34 18.02 -17.03 15.55
CA LEU A 34 16.62 -17.41 15.46
C LEU A 34 16.35 -17.99 14.06
N PRO A 35 15.92 -19.27 13.93
CA PRO A 35 15.77 -19.89 12.62
C PRO A 35 14.69 -19.22 11.75
N GLU A 36 13.68 -18.63 12.37
CA GLU A 36 12.62 -17.86 11.71
C GLU A 36 12.22 -16.68 12.61
N PHE A 37 11.98 -15.52 12.01
CA PHE A 37 11.48 -14.35 12.72
C PHE A 37 10.71 -13.40 11.79
N VAL A 38 9.86 -12.56 12.39
CA VAL A 38 9.07 -11.57 11.66
C VAL A 38 9.40 -10.19 12.20
N LEU A 39 9.78 -9.28 11.31
CA LEU A 39 9.92 -7.87 11.66
C LEU A 39 8.65 -7.11 11.26
N LYS A 40 8.17 -6.27 12.17
CA LYS A 40 6.95 -5.49 11.99
C LYS A 40 7.29 -4.02 11.82
N ASP A 41 6.56 -3.36 10.94
CA ASP A 41 6.64 -1.91 10.73
C ASP A 41 5.25 -1.33 10.45
N GLN A 42 5.12 -0.02 10.68
CA GLN A 42 3.86 0.70 10.54
C GLN A 42 4.08 2.02 9.81
N ILE A 43 3.27 2.27 8.80
CA ILE A 43 3.34 3.48 7.99
C ILE A 43 1.95 4.14 7.98
N ASN A 44 1.92 5.46 8.13
CA ASN A 44 0.69 6.22 7.90
C ASN A 44 0.48 6.41 6.39
N GLY A 45 -0.55 5.75 5.85
CA GLY A 45 -1.02 5.96 4.49
C GLY A 45 -1.99 7.15 4.39
N TYR A 46 -2.47 7.41 3.16
CA TYR A 46 -3.56 8.34 2.88
C TYR A 46 -4.94 7.84 3.34
N LYS A 47 -5.14 6.51 3.36
CA LYS A 47 -6.43 5.87 3.70
C LYS A 47 -6.47 5.28 5.09
N GLY A 48 -5.36 5.29 5.82
CA GLY A 48 -5.27 4.71 7.16
C GLY A 48 -3.87 4.19 7.46
N GLN A 49 -3.76 3.35 8.49
CA GLN A 49 -2.50 2.74 8.88
C GLN A 49 -2.18 1.56 7.96
N ILE A 50 -0.93 1.47 7.51
CA ILE A 50 -0.39 0.33 6.78
C ILE A 50 0.49 -0.48 7.73
N ASP A 51 0.15 -1.74 7.91
CA ASP A 51 0.99 -2.69 8.65
C ASP A 51 1.85 -3.50 7.67
N LEU A 52 3.13 -3.64 8.00
CA LEU A 52 4.10 -4.45 7.26
C LEU A 52 4.62 -5.57 8.16
N ASN A 53 4.63 -6.81 7.63
CA ASN A 53 5.22 -7.97 8.29
C ASN A 53 6.27 -8.61 7.37
N LEU A 54 7.55 -8.46 7.68
CA LEU A 54 8.67 -9.00 6.90
C LEU A 54 9.08 -10.36 7.44
N TYR A 55 9.02 -11.40 6.61
CA TYR A 55 9.29 -12.78 7.02
C TYR A 55 10.72 -13.19 6.69
N PHE A 56 11.51 -13.46 7.72
CA PHE A 56 12.88 -13.94 7.59
C PHE A 56 12.98 -15.40 7.99
N LYS A 57 13.80 -16.15 7.24
CA LYS A 57 14.07 -17.56 7.52
C LYS A 57 15.52 -17.91 7.20
N GLN A 58 16.13 -18.67 8.09
CA GLN A 58 17.43 -19.31 7.87
C GLN A 58 17.28 -20.53 6.96
N SER A 59 18.26 -20.76 6.09
CA SER A 59 18.38 -21.99 5.32
C SER A 59 18.55 -23.19 6.24
N GLY A 60 17.90 -24.31 5.91
CA GLY A 60 18.15 -25.59 6.58
C GLY A 60 19.49 -26.24 6.21
N GLN A 61 20.22 -25.66 5.24
CA GLN A 61 21.46 -26.22 4.68
C GLN A 61 22.68 -25.29 4.86
N SER A 62 22.48 -24.06 5.34
CA SER A 62 23.55 -23.08 5.51
C SER A 62 23.19 -22.05 6.56
N GLU A 63 24.16 -21.24 6.98
CA GLU A 63 23.91 -20.15 7.93
C GLU A 63 23.22 -18.91 7.30
N ASN A 64 22.80 -18.99 6.04
CA ASN A 64 22.23 -17.86 5.32
C ASN A 64 20.76 -17.64 5.70
N TYR A 65 20.38 -16.37 5.81
CA TYR A 65 19.04 -15.88 6.01
C TYR A 65 18.49 -15.24 4.74
N TYR A 66 17.17 -15.31 4.58
CA TYR A 66 16.47 -14.84 3.40
C TYR A 66 15.21 -14.06 3.78
N LEU A 67 15.00 -12.93 3.10
CA LEU A 67 13.72 -12.23 3.02
C LEU A 67 13.09 -12.54 1.67
N ASN A 68 12.18 -13.52 1.63
CA ASN A 68 11.52 -13.92 0.37
C ASN A 68 10.17 -13.24 0.16
N LYS A 69 9.55 -12.79 1.26
CA LYS A 69 8.24 -12.15 1.22
C LYS A 69 8.02 -11.24 2.41
N TYR A 70 7.10 -10.30 2.24
CA TYR A 70 6.49 -9.56 3.32
C TYR A 70 5.01 -9.38 3.04
N ASP A 71 4.21 -9.19 4.08
CA ASP A 71 2.80 -8.84 3.95
C ASP A 71 2.60 -7.34 4.13
N VAL A 72 1.64 -6.78 3.40
CA VAL A 72 1.14 -5.42 3.56
C VAL A 72 -0.37 -5.45 3.80
N ALA A 73 -0.86 -4.73 4.80
CA ALA A 73 -2.30 -4.64 5.10
C ALA A 73 -2.70 -3.19 5.38
N LEU A 74 -3.82 -2.74 4.78
CA LEU A 74 -4.41 -1.43 5.04
C LEU A 74 -5.51 -1.53 6.11
N ASN A 75 -5.29 -0.87 7.23
CA ASN A 75 -6.29 -0.59 8.25
C ASN A 75 -6.89 0.81 8.03
N GLU A 76 -8.11 0.85 7.49
CA GLU A 76 -8.87 2.10 7.28
C GLU A 76 -9.45 2.70 8.59
N GLY A 77 -9.21 2.06 9.74
CA GLY A 77 -9.57 2.60 11.05
C GLY A 77 -8.65 3.73 11.51
N LYS A 78 -8.92 4.27 12.71
CA LYS A 78 -8.03 5.24 13.35
C LYS A 78 -6.64 4.60 13.57
N PRO A 79 -5.55 5.21 13.07
CA PRO A 79 -4.19 4.73 13.32
C PRO A 79 -3.87 4.71 14.82
N LEU A 80 -2.98 3.80 15.22
CA LEU A 80 -2.43 3.78 16.58
C LEU A 80 -1.59 5.03 16.82
N GLU A 81 -1.82 5.70 17.94
CA GLU A 81 -0.94 6.78 18.39
C GLU A 81 0.37 6.21 18.95
N ALA A 82 1.42 7.04 19.03
CA ALA A 82 2.72 6.61 19.51
C ALA A 82 2.63 5.90 20.89
N GLY A 83 3.11 4.65 20.93
CA GLY A 83 3.09 3.79 22.12
C GLY A 83 1.78 3.07 22.40
N GLN A 84 0.71 3.31 21.63
CA GLN A 84 -0.51 2.51 21.72
C GLN A 84 -0.31 1.13 21.11
N LYS A 85 -1.02 0.14 21.67
CA LYS A 85 -1.18 -1.20 21.12
C LYS A 85 -2.64 -1.62 21.24
N TYR A 86 -3.04 -2.60 20.45
CA TYR A 86 -4.26 -3.35 20.73
C TYR A 86 -4.01 -4.27 21.93
N LEU A 87 -4.99 -4.34 22.82
CA LEU A 87 -4.95 -5.08 24.07
C LEU A 87 -6.12 -6.06 24.07
N VAL A 88 -5.82 -7.35 24.16
CA VAL A 88 -6.83 -8.37 24.48
C VAL A 88 -6.67 -8.72 25.95
N ILE A 89 -7.68 -8.35 26.74
CA ILE A 89 -7.68 -8.45 28.20
C ILE A 89 -8.67 -9.54 28.59
N SER A 90 -8.25 -10.48 29.41
CA SER A 90 -9.12 -11.54 29.94
C SER A 90 -8.84 -11.78 31.42
N PRO A 91 -9.81 -12.28 32.21
CA PRO A 91 -9.57 -12.69 33.59
C PRO A 91 -8.42 -13.71 33.66
N SER A 92 -7.58 -13.62 34.69
CA SER A 92 -6.58 -14.65 34.98
C SER A 92 -7.03 -15.54 36.15
N GLU A 93 -6.30 -16.64 36.36
CA GLU A 93 -6.54 -17.55 37.50
C GLU A 93 -6.27 -16.87 38.85
N THR A 94 -5.52 -15.76 38.87
CA THR A 94 -5.27 -14.99 40.09
C THR A 94 -6.35 -13.93 40.26
N ALA A 95 -7.12 -14.03 41.33
CA ALA A 95 -8.17 -13.06 41.67
C ALA A 95 -7.64 -11.61 41.63
N GLY A 96 -8.35 -10.74 40.91
CA GLY A 96 -7.99 -9.32 40.75
C GLY A 96 -6.89 -9.05 39.71
N LYS A 97 -6.36 -10.06 39.01
CA LYS A 97 -5.42 -9.88 37.90
C LYS A 97 -6.06 -10.26 36.56
N ASN A 98 -5.56 -9.63 35.51
CA ASN A 98 -5.95 -9.92 34.13
C ASN A 98 -4.74 -10.36 33.31
N ASN A 99 -4.98 -11.27 32.38
CA ASN A 99 -4.08 -11.55 31.27
C ASN A 99 -4.22 -10.41 30.25
N VAL A 100 -3.10 -9.87 29.76
CA VAL A 100 -3.09 -8.78 28.78
C VAL A 100 -2.19 -9.16 27.61
N PHE A 101 -2.80 -9.48 26.48
CA PHE A 101 -2.09 -9.77 25.24
C PHE A 101 -2.02 -8.50 24.39
N LYS A 102 -0.79 -8.05 24.08
CA LYS A 102 -0.56 -6.86 23.25
C LYS A 102 -0.37 -7.25 21.79
N ARG A 103 -0.93 -6.48 20.87
CA ARG A 103 -0.78 -6.63 19.40
C ARG A 103 -0.58 -5.27 18.74
N GLU A 104 0.21 -5.25 17.68
CA GLU A 104 0.46 -4.05 16.86
C GLU A 104 -0.54 -3.97 15.70
N ASN A 105 -0.94 -5.13 15.17
CA ASN A 105 -1.90 -5.26 14.08
C ASN A 105 -3.31 -5.55 14.60
N VAL A 106 -4.30 -4.86 14.02
CA VAL A 106 -5.70 -4.96 14.43
C VAL A 106 -6.32 -6.32 14.07
N ALA A 107 -5.94 -6.92 12.95
CA ALA A 107 -6.47 -8.22 12.52
C ALA A 107 -6.01 -9.34 13.45
N GLU A 108 -4.73 -9.35 13.85
CA GLU A 108 -4.22 -10.27 14.87
C GLU A 108 -4.96 -10.10 16.21
N ALA A 109 -5.20 -8.85 16.62
CA ALA A 109 -5.93 -8.56 17.86
C ALA A 109 -7.38 -9.07 17.82
N ILE A 110 -8.08 -8.85 16.70
CA ILE A 110 -9.43 -9.35 16.47
C ILE A 110 -9.45 -10.89 16.44
N GLU A 111 -8.48 -11.51 15.79
CA GLU A 111 -8.37 -12.98 15.72
C GLU A 111 -8.21 -13.59 17.12
N VAL A 112 -7.26 -13.06 17.91
CA VAL A 112 -7.04 -13.50 19.29
C VAL A 112 -8.31 -13.29 20.13
N PHE A 113 -8.92 -12.12 20.05
CA PHE A 113 -10.16 -11.81 20.78
C PHE A 113 -11.30 -12.77 20.41
N LYS A 114 -11.53 -13.03 19.11
CA LYS A 114 -12.59 -13.93 18.64
C LYS A 114 -12.36 -15.40 19.00
N LYS A 115 -11.12 -15.80 19.30
CA LYS A 115 -10.78 -17.16 19.74
C LYS A 115 -10.97 -17.39 21.25
N HIS A 116 -11.20 -16.33 22.04
CA HIS A 116 -11.53 -16.51 23.45
C HIS A 116 -12.89 -17.20 23.63
N THR A 117 -12.99 -18.02 24.68
CA THR A 117 -14.20 -18.78 25.03
C THR A 117 -14.89 -18.28 26.30
N GLY A 118 -14.24 -17.36 27.04
CA GLY A 118 -14.76 -16.76 28.26
C GLY A 118 -14.88 -15.24 28.14
N ASN A 119 -14.78 -14.54 29.26
CA ASN A 119 -14.85 -13.09 29.26
C ASN A 119 -13.57 -12.49 28.66
N ALA A 120 -13.73 -11.55 27.75
CA ALA A 120 -12.62 -10.83 27.15
C ALA A 120 -13.01 -9.40 26.78
N GLU A 121 -12.01 -8.51 26.75
CA GLU A 121 -12.14 -7.14 26.27
C GLU A 121 -11.04 -6.90 25.22
N LEU A 122 -11.43 -6.44 24.04
CA LEU A 122 -10.52 -5.86 23.05
C LEU A 122 -10.52 -4.35 23.21
N SER A 123 -9.34 -3.79 23.38
CA SER A 123 -9.12 -2.36 23.63
C SER A 123 -7.92 -1.84 22.84
N VAL A 124 -7.81 -0.52 22.72
CA VAL A 124 -6.61 0.16 22.22
C VAL A 124 -6.09 1.11 23.29
N GLY A 125 -4.78 1.08 23.56
CA GLY A 125 -4.21 1.90 24.63
C GLY A 125 -2.72 1.63 24.84
N LYS A 126 -2.10 2.44 25.71
CA LYS A 126 -0.69 2.23 26.11
C LYS A 126 -0.55 1.04 27.06
N ASP A 127 -1.54 0.85 27.93
CA ASP A 127 -1.61 -0.21 28.92
C ASP A 127 -3.07 -0.46 29.34
N ALA A 128 -3.27 -1.42 30.25
CA ALA A 128 -4.61 -1.80 30.69
C ALA A 128 -5.33 -0.73 31.54
N ALA A 129 -4.63 0.29 32.06
CA ALA A 129 -5.23 1.41 32.78
C ALA A 129 -5.60 2.56 31.82
N HIS A 130 -4.78 2.80 30.79
CA HIS A 130 -4.93 3.87 29.80
C HIS A 130 -5.39 3.31 28.45
N LYS A 131 -6.65 2.88 28.39
CA LYS A 131 -7.23 2.20 27.23
C LYS A 131 -8.62 2.73 26.86
N THR A 132 -8.93 2.61 25.58
CA THR A 132 -10.26 2.79 25.01
C THR A 132 -10.81 1.44 24.59
N ARG A 133 -12.02 1.12 25.02
CA ARG A 133 -12.68 -0.15 24.76
C ARG A 133 -13.24 -0.22 23.34
N LEU A 134 -12.91 -1.30 22.63
CA LEU A 134 -13.34 -1.53 21.24
C LEU A 134 -14.38 -2.63 21.10
N ALA A 135 -14.26 -3.73 21.87
CA ALA A 135 -15.25 -4.81 21.89
C ALA A 135 -15.20 -5.57 23.22
N THR A 136 -16.32 -6.18 23.63
CA THR A 136 -16.36 -7.10 24.78
C THR A 136 -17.05 -8.40 24.45
N MET A 137 -16.64 -9.42 25.18
CA MET A 137 -17.14 -10.78 25.14
C MET A 137 -17.45 -11.20 26.58
N GLU A 138 -18.62 -11.82 26.76
CA GLU A 138 -19.09 -12.37 28.03
C GLU A 138 -19.56 -13.80 27.75
N GLU A 139 -19.04 -14.76 28.53
CA GLU A 139 -19.35 -16.19 28.35
C GLU A 139 -19.17 -16.66 26.89
N GLY A 140 -18.11 -16.19 26.23
CA GLY A 140 -17.81 -16.52 24.83
C GLY A 140 -18.70 -15.83 23.80
N LYS A 141 -19.67 -15.00 24.22
CA LYS A 141 -20.55 -14.25 23.33
C LYS A 141 -20.13 -12.79 23.26
N ILE A 142 -19.92 -12.29 22.04
CA ILE A 142 -19.63 -10.87 21.81
C ILE A 142 -20.89 -10.07 22.16
N ASN A 143 -20.82 -9.24 23.20
CA ASN A 143 -21.95 -8.45 23.72
C ASN A 143 -21.83 -6.94 23.42
N TYR A 144 -20.66 -6.48 22.95
CA TYR A 144 -20.43 -5.09 22.53
C TYR A 144 -19.36 -5.02 21.44
N VAL A 145 -19.57 -4.12 20.48
CA VAL A 145 -18.56 -3.65 19.54
C VAL A 145 -18.79 -2.15 19.36
N ASP A 146 -17.73 -1.36 19.52
CA ASP A 146 -17.76 0.07 19.29
C ASP A 146 -18.25 0.40 17.85
N LYS A 147 -19.04 1.47 17.72
CA LYS A 147 -19.73 1.80 16.47
C LYS A 147 -18.73 2.13 15.35
N GLU A 148 -17.68 2.88 15.63
CA GLU A 148 -16.65 3.25 14.65
C GLU A 148 -15.76 2.07 14.33
N PHE A 149 -15.50 1.21 15.31
CA PHE A 149 -14.72 0.00 15.13
C PHE A 149 -15.47 -1.13 14.40
N GLY A 150 -16.80 -1.12 14.40
CA GLY A 150 -17.64 -2.22 13.92
C GLY A 150 -17.37 -2.69 12.49
N ARG A 151 -16.98 -1.79 11.57
CA ARG A 151 -16.60 -2.16 10.19
C ARG A 151 -15.31 -2.99 10.17
N ILE A 152 -14.28 -2.52 10.87
CA ILE A 152 -12.98 -3.20 10.99
C ILE A 152 -13.12 -4.52 11.75
N PHE A 153 -13.92 -4.54 12.81
CA PHE A 153 -14.17 -5.76 13.59
C PHE A 153 -14.81 -6.89 12.77
N ARG A 154 -15.77 -6.55 11.89
CA ARG A 154 -16.43 -7.52 11.01
C ARG A 154 -15.54 -7.94 9.84
N ASN A 155 -14.83 -6.99 9.25
CA ASN A 155 -13.95 -7.21 8.11
C ASN A 155 -12.52 -6.75 8.45
N PRO A 156 -11.76 -7.55 9.21
CA PRO A 156 -10.38 -7.21 9.55
C PRO A 156 -9.53 -7.02 8.29
N PRO A 157 -8.53 -6.13 8.32
CA PRO A 157 -7.58 -5.97 7.22
C PRO A 157 -6.97 -7.32 6.84
N LEU A 158 -7.12 -7.67 5.57
CA LEU A 158 -6.54 -8.88 5.02
C LEU A 158 -5.23 -8.52 4.31
N PRO A 159 -4.12 -9.21 4.62
CA PRO A 159 -2.83 -8.90 4.03
C PRO A 159 -2.81 -9.17 2.53
N GLN A 160 -1.92 -8.47 1.84
CA GLN A 160 -1.41 -8.81 0.52
C GLN A 160 0.05 -9.26 0.70
N THR A 161 0.35 -10.49 0.28
CA THR A 161 1.73 -10.97 0.25
C THR A 161 2.46 -10.38 -0.96
N ILE A 162 3.62 -9.80 -0.69
CA ILE A 162 4.55 -9.30 -1.67
C ILE A 162 5.77 -10.21 -1.68
N TRP A 163 6.05 -10.80 -2.83
CA TRP A 163 7.23 -11.62 -3.05
C TRP A 163 8.39 -10.74 -3.50
N VAL A 164 9.55 -11.01 -2.91
CA VAL A 164 10.80 -10.31 -3.22
C VAL A 164 11.92 -11.32 -3.39
N GLU A 165 12.88 -10.97 -4.23
CA GLU A 165 14.05 -11.81 -4.47
C GLU A 165 15.27 -10.93 -4.61
N ARG A 166 16.23 -11.08 -3.68
CA ARG A 166 17.51 -10.37 -3.71
C ARG A 166 17.35 -8.85 -3.89
N GLY A 167 16.47 -8.26 -3.09
CA GLY A 167 16.17 -6.82 -3.14
C GLY A 167 15.32 -6.36 -4.34
N LYS A 168 14.83 -7.29 -5.17
CA LYS A 168 13.91 -7.02 -6.28
C LYS A 168 12.47 -7.41 -5.92
N GLY A 169 11.51 -6.90 -6.67
CA GLY A 169 10.09 -6.90 -6.32
C GLY A 169 9.65 -5.53 -5.79
N PHE A 170 8.37 -5.38 -5.43
CA PHE A 170 7.83 -4.08 -5.00
C PHE A 170 8.51 -3.57 -3.73
N THR A 171 8.94 -2.31 -3.74
CA THR A 171 9.46 -1.64 -2.54
C THR A 171 8.35 -1.44 -1.51
N ALA A 172 8.71 -1.16 -0.26
CA ALA A 172 7.74 -0.85 0.79
C ALA A 172 6.80 0.30 0.39
N SER A 173 7.34 1.37 -0.21
CA SER A 173 6.53 2.51 -0.69
C SER A 173 5.61 2.14 -1.86
N GLN A 174 6.08 1.34 -2.83
CA GLN A 174 5.22 0.85 -3.90
C GLN A 174 4.09 -0.03 -3.36
N SER A 175 4.37 -0.86 -2.35
CA SER A 175 3.36 -1.71 -1.73
C SER A 175 2.32 -0.91 -0.94
N VAL A 176 2.72 0.17 -0.27
CA VAL A 176 1.79 1.16 0.31
C VAL A 176 0.90 1.76 -0.80
N ASN A 177 1.49 2.16 -1.92
CA ASN A 177 0.73 2.73 -3.03
C ASN A 177 -0.27 1.71 -3.61
N LEU A 178 0.16 0.46 -3.80
CA LEU A 178 -0.67 -0.64 -4.31
C LEU A 178 -1.85 -0.96 -3.40
N ILE A 179 -1.62 -1.14 -2.08
CA ILE A 179 -2.69 -1.51 -1.12
C ILE A 179 -3.70 -0.38 -0.93
N GLU A 180 -3.31 0.87 -1.20
CA GLU A 180 -4.22 2.02 -1.23
C GLU A 180 -4.96 2.16 -2.57
N GLY A 181 -4.68 1.28 -3.54
CA GLY A 181 -5.36 1.22 -4.82
C GLY A 181 -4.76 2.12 -5.89
N ARG A 182 -3.52 2.57 -5.73
CA ARG A 182 -2.77 3.34 -6.74
C ARG A 182 -1.97 2.38 -7.63
N ALA A 183 -1.69 2.83 -8.85
CA ALA A 183 -0.88 2.05 -9.79
C ALA A 183 0.60 2.40 -9.62
N VAL A 184 1.47 1.41 -9.73
CA VAL A 184 2.93 1.57 -9.68
C VAL A 184 3.55 1.04 -10.97
N TYR A 185 4.63 1.65 -11.43
CA TYR A 185 5.35 1.24 -12.63
C TYR A 185 6.56 0.37 -12.27
N ARG A 186 6.76 -0.68 -13.06
CA ARG A 186 7.92 -1.58 -12.98
C ARG A 186 8.54 -1.74 -14.36
N GLU A 187 9.87 -1.76 -14.38
CA GLU A 187 10.65 -1.94 -15.61
C GLU A 187 11.47 -3.24 -15.64
N ASP A 188 11.40 -4.01 -14.57
CA ASP A 188 12.20 -5.19 -14.27
C ASP A 188 11.34 -6.45 -14.03
N MET A 189 10.10 -6.44 -14.52
CA MET A 189 9.20 -7.59 -14.40
C MET A 189 9.64 -8.71 -15.33
N LEU A 190 9.37 -9.97 -14.95
CA LEU A 190 9.68 -11.15 -15.75
C LEU A 190 8.40 -11.93 -16.05
N THR A 191 8.22 -12.36 -17.29
CA THR A 191 7.18 -13.33 -17.65
C THR A 191 7.52 -14.71 -17.05
N GLN A 192 6.57 -15.65 -17.10
CA GLN A 192 6.85 -17.04 -16.68
C GLN A 192 8.00 -17.68 -17.47
N GLY A 193 8.23 -17.27 -18.71
CA GLY A 193 9.36 -17.71 -19.53
C GLY A 193 10.67 -16.95 -19.30
N GLY A 194 10.71 -16.05 -18.30
CA GLY A 194 11.91 -15.27 -17.95
C GLY A 194 12.17 -14.06 -18.86
N LEU A 195 11.27 -13.74 -19.80
CA LEU A 195 11.42 -12.54 -20.63
C LEU A 195 11.10 -11.27 -19.83
N PRO A 196 11.97 -10.25 -19.87
CA PRO A 196 11.72 -9.00 -19.18
C PRO A 196 10.62 -8.18 -19.85
N TYR A 197 9.80 -7.51 -19.07
CA TYR A 197 8.79 -6.57 -19.55
C TYR A 197 8.61 -5.39 -18.58
N LYS A 198 8.02 -4.32 -19.11
CA LYS A 198 7.65 -3.14 -18.34
C LYS A 198 6.13 -3.05 -18.26
N ALA A 199 5.62 -2.65 -17.11
CA ALA A 199 4.19 -2.50 -16.93
C ALA A 199 3.85 -1.57 -15.77
N TRP A 200 2.67 -0.96 -15.86
CA TRP A 200 1.98 -0.47 -14.67
C TRP A 200 1.20 -1.60 -14.02
N MET A 201 1.26 -1.66 -12.69
CA MET A 201 0.71 -2.70 -11.84
C MET A 201 -0.27 -2.06 -10.86
N LYS A 202 -1.45 -2.65 -10.70
CA LYS A 202 -2.46 -2.16 -9.75
C LYS A 202 -3.23 -3.35 -9.16
N LEU A 203 -3.39 -3.37 -7.83
CA LEU A 203 -4.25 -4.36 -7.20
C LEU A 203 -5.72 -4.14 -7.61
N ASP A 204 -6.41 -5.24 -7.88
CA ASP A 204 -7.86 -5.28 -7.98
C ASP A 204 -8.46 -5.44 -6.60
N LEU A 205 -8.69 -4.31 -5.91
CA LEU A 205 -9.21 -4.28 -4.55
C LEU A 205 -10.71 -4.56 -4.46
N ASP A 206 -11.42 -4.47 -5.59
CA ASP A 206 -12.87 -4.66 -5.70
C ASP A 206 -13.24 -6.09 -6.15
N GLY A 207 -12.27 -6.80 -6.76
CA GLY A 207 -12.44 -8.16 -7.25
C GLY A 207 -12.32 -9.26 -6.17
N PRO A 208 -12.61 -10.52 -6.55
CA PRO A 208 -12.40 -11.65 -5.66
C PRO A 208 -10.91 -11.83 -5.36
N ARG A 209 -10.62 -12.42 -4.20
CA ARG A 209 -9.27 -12.85 -3.84
C ARG A 209 -8.92 -14.19 -4.46
N ASP A 210 -7.63 -14.44 -4.63
CA ASP A 210 -7.14 -15.74 -5.06
C ASP A 210 -7.23 -16.79 -3.94
N ARG A 211 -6.83 -18.04 -4.23
CA ARG A 211 -6.82 -19.16 -3.27
C ARG A 211 -5.88 -18.95 -2.08
N HIS A 212 -4.94 -18.01 -2.17
CA HIS A 212 -4.00 -17.64 -1.12
C HIS A 212 -4.43 -16.37 -0.39
N MET A 213 -5.67 -15.91 -0.60
CA MET A 213 -6.23 -14.68 -0.03
C MET A 213 -5.49 -13.41 -0.44
N ASN A 214 -4.83 -13.39 -1.60
CA ASN A 214 -4.25 -12.20 -2.20
C ASN A 214 -5.22 -11.52 -3.18
N PHE A 215 -5.02 -10.23 -3.42
CA PHE A 215 -5.71 -9.52 -4.48
C PHE A 215 -5.18 -9.94 -5.85
N ASN A 216 -6.06 -9.94 -6.84
CA ASN A 216 -5.64 -10.05 -8.23
C ASN A 216 -4.88 -8.78 -8.65
N MET A 217 -4.01 -8.92 -9.66
CA MET A 217 -3.15 -7.84 -10.14
C MET A 217 -3.50 -7.48 -11.57
N ASN A 218 -3.92 -6.24 -11.80
CA ASN A 218 -4.08 -5.67 -13.14
C ASN A 218 -2.74 -5.21 -13.69
N GLN A 219 -2.46 -5.56 -14.94
CA GLN A 219 -1.20 -5.23 -15.62
C GLN A 219 -1.49 -4.42 -16.88
N TYR A 220 -0.74 -3.33 -17.04
CA TYR A 220 -0.83 -2.45 -18.20
C TYR A 220 0.55 -2.36 -18.84
N HIS A 221 0.80 -3.26 -19.81
CA HIS A 221 2.11 -3.43 -20.44
C HIS A 221 2.56 -2.18 -21.19
N ASP A 222 3.81 -1.78 -21.01
CA ASP A 222 4.43 -0.64 -21.70
C ASP A 222 5.37 -1.17 -22.80
N PRO A 223 5.18 -0.79 -24.08
CA PRO A 223 4.24 0.23 -24.58
C PRO A 223 2.89 -0.30 -25.08
N SER A 224 2.66 -1.61 -25.12
CA SER A 224 1.54 -2.22 -25.86
C SER A 224 0.14 -1.83 -25.36
N TYR A 225 0.00 -1.44 -24.09
CA TYR A 225 -1.25 -0.92 -23.54
C TYR A 225 -1.55 0.54 -23.95
N GLY A 226 -0.53 1.32 -24.32
CA GLY A 226 -0.67 2.68 -24.84
C GLY A 226 -0.81 3.79 -23.79
N PHE A 227 -0.60 3.53 -22.50
CA PHE A 227 -0.51 4.59 -21.50
C PHE A 227 0.88 5.22 -21.46
N ASN A 228 1.00 6.44 -21.98
CA ASN A 228 2.23 7.24 -21.92
C ASN A 228 2.10 8.37 -20.89
N LEU A 229 2.78 8.23 -19.75
CA LEU A 229 2.73 9.21 -18.66
C LEU A 229 3.19 10.62 -19.10
N LYS A 230 4.26 10.70 -19.91
CA LYS A 230 4.82 11.98 -20.38
C LYS A 230 3.80 12.73 -21.22
N GLU A 231 3.24 12.04 -22.22
CA GLU A 231 2.21 12.61 -23.09
C GLU A 231 0.94 13.03 -22.32
N VAL A 232 0.60 12.31 -21.25
CA VAL A 232 -0.55 12.67 -20.41
C VAL A 232 -0.25 13.93 -19.58
N LEU A 233 0.94 14.04 -18.99
CA LEU A 233 1.39 15.24 -18.25
C LEU A 233 1.42 16.48 -19.15
N ASP A 234 1.91 16.34 -20.38
CA ASP A 234 2.09 17.46 -21.31
C ASP A 234 0.77 18.15 -21.73
N LYS A 235 -0.38 17.50 -21.50
CA LYS A 235 -1.72 18.07 -21.75
C LYS A 235 -2.08 19.21 -20.78
N PHE A 236 -1.39 19.33 -19.65
CA PHE A 236 -1.69 20.28 -18.58
C PHE A 236 -0.58 21.33 -18.43
N ASN A 237 -0.92 22.53 -17.96
CA ASN A 237 0.06 23.60 -17.72
C ASN A 237 0.74 23.47 -16.35
N ILE A 238 1.50 22.38 -16.18
CA ILE A 238 2.16 22.03 -14.92
C ILE A 238 3.54 22.68 -14.86
N LYS A 239 3.77 23.50 -13.83
CA LYS A 239 5.00 24.29 -13.67
C LYS A 239 6.25 23.43 -13.53
N GLU A 240 6.16 22.32 -12.79
CA GLU A 240 7.26 21.39 -12.56
C GLU A 240 7.75 20.71 -13.87
N LEU A 241 6.99 20.77 -14.97
CA LEU A 241 7.42 20.23 -16.26
C LEU A 241 8.40 21.14 -17.01
N GLU A 242 8.46 22.44 -16.65
CA GLU A 242 9.35 23.43 -17.29
C GLU A 242 10.82 23.20 -16.92
N ASN A 243 11.06 22.66 -15.72
CA ASN A 243 12.40 22.30 -15.25
C ASN A 243 12.65 20.80 -15.45
N PRO A 244 13.68 20.39 -16.22
CA PRO A 244 13.95 18.97 -16.47
C PRO A 244 14.15 18.12 -15.21
N LYS A 245 14.76 18.65 -14.15
CA LYS A 245 14.98 17.92 -12.89
C LYS A 245 13.68 17.75 -12.11
N GLU A 246 12.82 18.75 -12.09
CA GLU A 246 11.52 18.68 -11.42
C GLU A 246 10.57 17.75 -12.18
N ARG A 247 10.63 17.76 -13.52
CA ARG A 247 9.92 16.83 -14.39
C ARG A 247 10.30 15.39 -14.09
N GLU A 248 11.60 15.09 -14.07
CA GLU A 248 12.10 13.75 -13.76
C GLU A 248 11.63 13.28 -12.37
N LYS A 249 11.72 14.17 -11.38
CA LYS A 249 11.23 13.89 -10.02
C LYS A 249 9.73 13.59 -9.99
N LEU A 250 8.91 14.42 -10.66
CA LEU A 250 7.46 14.22 -10.74
C LEU A 250 7.11 12.89 -11.44
N GLU A 251 7.76 12.59 -12.56
CA GLU A 251 7.58 11.33 -13.26
C GLU A 251 7.99 10.13 -12.39
N ALA A 252 9.09 10.23 -11.65
CA ALA A 252 9.56 9.18 -10.74
C ALA A 252 8.56 8.94 -9.59
N GLN A 253 8.02 10.00 -8.99
CA GLN A 253 6.98 9.90 -7.95
C GLN A 253 5.71 9.22 -8.49
N LEU A 254 5.23 9.66 -9.67
CA LEU A 254 4.05 9.06 -10.29
C LEU A 254 4.28 7.60 -10.71
N LYS A 255 5.47 7.26 -11.21
CA LYS A 255 5.88 5.87 -11.46
C LYS A 255 5.99 5.05 -10.18
N ASN A 256 6.41 5.65 -9.06
CA ASN A 256 6.37 4.99 -7.77
C ASN A 256 4.93 4.71 -7.30
N GLY A 257 3.94 5.41 -7.88
CA GLY A 257 2.53 5.39 -7.50
C GLY A 257 2.18 6.43 -6.45
N ASP A 258 3.08 7.38 -6.18
CA ASP A 258 2.87 8.45 -5.21
C ASP A 258 1.77 9.40 -5.68
N ARG A 259 1.08 9.98 -4.71
CA ARG A 259 0.26 11.17 -4.93
C ARG A 259 1.19 12.39 -4.91
N ALA A 260 1.65 12.81 -6.09
CA ALA A 260 2.66 13.86 -6.24
C ALA A 260 2.03 15.26 -6.24
N SER A 261 2.65 16.22 -5.54
CA SER A 261 2.22 17.62 -5.56
C SER A 261 2.68 18.30 -6.85
N ILE A 262 1.80 19.10 -7.45
CA ILE A 262 2.07 19.89 -8.64
C ILE A 262 1.47 21.29 -8.51
N THR A 263 1.96 22.21 -9.34
CA THR A 263 1.40 23.55 -9.49
C THR A 263 0.91 23.73 -10.91
N VAL A 264 -0.37 24.10 -11.08
CA VAL A 264 -0.99 24.30 -12.40
C VAL A 264 -1.46 25.72 -12.53
N GLU A 265 -1.23 26.35 -13.68
CA GLU A 265 -1.77 27.67 -13.96
C GLU A 265 -3.19 27.56 -14.55
N LYS A 266 -4.14 28.34 -14.02
CA LYS A 266 -5.50 28.46 -14.51
C LYS A 266 -5.90 29.93 -14.49
N ASN A 267 -6.24 30.50 -15.64
CA ASN A 267 -6.63 31.92 -15.78
C ASN A 267 -5.59 32.91 -15.19
N GLY A 268 -4.29 32.60 -15.31
CA GLY A 268 -3.22 33.40 -14.73
C GLY A 268 -2.98 33.19 -13.23
N GLU A 269 -3.79 32.37 -12.55
CA GLU A 269 -3.60 32.01 -11.14
C GLU A 269 -2.90 30.65 -10.99
N GLN A 270 -2.02 30.55 -9.99
CA GLN A 270 -1.37 29.29 -9.64
C GLN A 270 -2.21 28.49 -8.64
N VAL A 271 -2.59 27.27 -9.03
CA VAL A 271 -3.35 26.35 -8.21
C VAL A 271 -2.47 25.15 -7.84
N LYS A 272 -2.29 24.92 -6.53
CA LYS A 272 -1.58 23.73 -6.03
C LYS A 272 -2.53 22.55 -5.97
N LEU A 273 -2.12 21.44 -6.59
CA LEU A 273 -2.87 20.20 -6.65
C LEU A 273 -1.97 19.02 -6.29
N GLN A 274 -2.61 17.87 -6.14
CA GLN A 274 -1.98 16.58 -6.05
C GLN A 274 -2.46 15.70 -7.20
N VAL A 275 -1.58 14.84 -7.74
CA VAL A 275 -1.87 13.99 -8.89
C VAL A 275 -1.46 12.55 -8.69
N GLU A 276 -2.23 11.66 -9.31
CA GLU A 276 -2.00 10.21 -9.34
C GLU A 276 -2.13 9.70 -10.78
N ALA A 277 -1.27 8.76 -11.18
CA ALA A 277 -1.36 8.10 -12.46
C ALA A 277 -2.51 7.07 -12.48
N VAL A 278 -3.32 7.08 -13.54
CA VAL A 278 -4.44 6.15 -13.72
C VAL A 278 -4.34 5.45 -15.08
N PRO A 279 -3.44 4.46 -15.22
CA PRO A 279 -3.17 3.77 -16.48
C PRO A 279 -4.43 3.20 -17.12
N ARG A 280 -5.33 2.57 -16.34
CA ARG A 280 -6.60 1.98 -16.82
C ARG A 280 -7.42 2.88 -17.76
N TYR A 281 -7.38 4.18 -17.53
CA TYR A 281 -8.14 5.18 -18.28
C TYR A 281 -7.25 6.15 -19.06
N SER A 282 -5.95 5.85 -19.15
CA SER A 282 -4.92 6.66 -19.79
C SER A 282 -4.94 8.14 -19.37
N GLN A 283 -5.08 8.40 -18.06
CA GLN A 283 -5.28 9.73 -17.51
C GLN A 283 -4.60 9.91 -16.14
N LEU A 284 -4.75 11.12 -15.58
CA LEU A 284 -4.42 11.44 -14.19
C LEU A 284 -5.71 11.69 -13.40
N ASN A 285 -5.68 11.39 -12.11
CA ASN A 285 -6.61 11.99 -11.15
C ASN A 285 -5.94 13.22 -10.52
N MET A 286 -6.73 14.26 -10.25
CA MET A 286 -6.27 15.48 -9.60
C MET A 286 -7.05 15.71 -8.31
N PHE A 287 -6.38 16.20 -7.29
CA PHE A 287 -6.95 16.48 -5.97
C PHE A 287 -6.48 17.83 -5.46
N ALA A 288 -7.35 18.55 -4.74
CA ALA A 288 -6.93 19.69 -3.92
C ALA A 288 -6.06 19.22 -2.74
N GLY A 289 -5.38 20.15 -2.07
CA GLY A 289 -4.49 19.81 -0.94
C GLY A 289 -5.17 19.12 0.26
N ASN A 290 -6.50 19.20 0.36
CA ASN A 290 -7.29 18.48 1.36
C ASN A 290 -7.79 17.09 0.89
N GLY A 291 -7.34 16.63 -0.28
CA GLY A 291 -7.73 15.34 -0.87
C GLY A 291 -9.06 15.36 -1.65
N ARG A 292 -9.75 16.50 -1.76
CA ARG A 292 -10.97 16.59 -2.58
C ARG A 292 -10.63 16.43 -4.06
N ALA A 293 -11.33 15.51 -4.75
CA ALA A 293 -11.15 15.32 -6.18
C ALA A 293 -11.49 16.59 -6.97
N GLU A 294 -10.69 16.85 -8.00
CA GLU A 294 -10.85 17.97 -8.92
C GLU A 294 -11.04 17.45 -10.35
N LYS A 295 -11.89 18.14 -11.12
CA LYS A 295 -12.08 17.81 -12.54
C LYS A 295 -10.85 18.25 -13.32
N ARG A 296 -10.01 17.32 -13.75
CA ARG A 296 -8.77 17.62 -14.48
C ARG A 296 -8.99 18.44 -15.76
N GLU A 297 -10.15 18.30 -16.39
CA GLU A 297 -10.50 18.99 -17.64
C GLU A 297 -10.40 20.52 -17.51
N GLN A 298 -10.61 21.06 -16.30
CA GLN A 298 -10.52 22.50 -16.03
C GLN A 298 -9.07 23.05 -16.04
N PHE A 299 -8.07 22.16 -16.14
CA PHE A 299 -6.64 22.49 -16.09
C PHE A 299 -5.91 22.13 -17.39
N LEU A 300 -6.64 21.75 -18.45
CA LEU A 300 -6.06 21.45 -19.76
C LEU A 300 -5.51 22.72 -20.41
N LYS A 301 -4.39 22.59 -21.13
CA LYS A 301 -3.93 23.63 -22.06
C LYS A 301 -4.96 23.84 -23.17
N GLU A 302 -5.19 25.08 -23.60
CA GLU A 302 -6.14 25.42 -24.67
C GLU A 302 -5.91 24.58 -25.95
N THR A 303 -4.65 24.39 -26.33
CA THR A 303 -4.27 23.57 -27.49
C THR A 303 -4.67 22.09 -27.35
N SER A 304 -4.74 21.58 -26.12
CA SER A 304 -5.20 20.21 -25.83
C SER A 304 -6.72 20.09 -25.87
N ILE A 305 -7.46 21.15 -25.51
CA ILE A 305 -8.92 21.22 -25.62
C ILE A 305 -9.32 21.13 -27.10
N ASN A 306 -8.67 21.91 -27.97
CA ASN A 306 -8.97 21.92 -29.41
C ASN A 306 -8.75 20.56 -30.07
N LYS A 307 -7.68 19.82 -29.70
CA LYS A 307 -7.43 18.44 -30.15
C LYS A 307 -8.46 17.44 -29.63
N ALA A 308 -8.95 17.60 -28.40
CA ALA A 308 -9.98 16.73 -27.84
C ALA A 308 -11.31 16.89 -28.58
N VAL A 309 -11.70 18.13 -28.91
CA VAL A 309 -12.93 18.45 -29.67
C VAL A 309 -12.86 17.96 -31.12
N THR A 310 -11.70 18.02 -31.77
CA THR A 310 -11.55 17.44 -33.12
C THR A 310 -11.63 15.91 -33.10
N LYS A 311 -11.08 15.27 -32.05
CA LYS A 311 -11.10 13.81 -31.92
C LYS A 311 -12.49 13.26 -31.54
N SER A 312 -13.29 14.02 -30.78
CA SER A 312 -14.70 13.65 -30.49
C SER A 312 -15.57 13.76 -31.74
N LYS A 313 -15.43 14.84 -32.54
CA LYS A 313 -16.12 14.99 -33.83
C LYS A 313 -15.73 13.91 -34.85
N GLY A 314 -14.46 13.48 -34.87
CA GLY A 314 -14.01 12.37 -35.74
C GLY A 314 -14.60 11.00 -35.37
N LYS A 315 -14.89 10.76 -34.08
CA LYS A 315 -15.54 9.51 -33.63
C LYS A 315 -17.04 9.45 -33.92
N GLU A 316 -17.74 10.59 -33.97
CA GLU A 316 -19.15 10.64 -34.37
C GLU A 316 -19.33 10.32 -35.88
N VAL A 317 -18.36 10.70 -36.72
CA VAL A 317 -18.42 10.40 -38.16
C VAL A 317 -18.06 8.93 -38.46
N SER A 318 -17.19 8.29 -37.67
CA SER A 318 -16.82 6.88 -37.90
C SER A 318 -17.80 5.85 -37.31
N ALA A 319 -18.74 6.27 -36.43
CA ALA A 319 -19.77 5.39 -35.89
C ALA A 319 -20.96 5.17 -36.84
N ASN A 320 -21.07 5.96 -37.92
CA ASN A 320 -22.20 5.93 -38.86
C ASN A 320 -21.93 5.20 -40.20
N GLN A 321 -20.79 4.53 -40.36
CA GLN A 321 -20.44 3.78 -41.59
C GLN A 321 -20.16 2.29 -41.38
N GLY A 322 -20.56 1.71 -40.25
CA GLY A 322 -20.24 0.33 -39.89
C GLY A 322 -21.44 -0.56 -39.55
N LEU A 323 -22.57 -0.41 -40.24
CA LEU A 323 -23.68 -1.39 -40.20
C LEU A 323 -24.24 -1.52 -41.61
N GLY A 324 -23.61 -2.38 -42.41
CA GLY A 324 -24.02 -2.64 -43.79
C GLY A 324 -23.25 -3.82 -44.37
N VAL A 325 -23.98 -4.93 -44.51
CA VAL A 325 -23.63 -6.25 -45.06
C VAL A 325 -22.93 -7.21 -44.10
#